data_AF-A0A933SLM5-F1
#
_entry.id   AF-A0A933SLM5-F1
#
_cell.length_a   1.000
_cell.length_b   1.000
_cell.length_c   1.000
_cell.angle_alpha   90.00
_cell.angle_beta   90.00
_cell.angle_gamma   90.00
#
_symmetry.space_group_name_H-M   'P 1'
#
loop_
_entity.id
_entity.type
_entity.pdbx_description
1 polymer ?
#
loop_
_entity_poly.entity_id
_entity_poly.type
_entity_poly.pdbx_seq_one_letter_code
_entity_poly.pdbx_strand_id
1 'polypeptide(L)'
;MKSVLKKQIEEMPEGEIRETLRREYLRRLVRYRMTDDFFKKKYEMDFENFEKKEIVKKKNFSFEVESDSQEWELSIQGIKEVLKKLKELSDEDIS
;
A
#
# COMPACT_ATOMS: atom_id res chain seq x y z
N MET A 1 29.79 5.89 -1.54
CA MET A 1 28.36 6.17 -1.27
C MET A 1 27.76 5.31 -0.15
N LYS A 2 27.97 3.98 -0.11
CA LYS A 2 27.46 3.14 1.01
C LYS A 2 27.93 3.58 2.41
N SER A 3 29.12 4.16 2.54
CA SER A 3 29.71 4.56 3.83
C SER A 3 29.02 5.77 4.48
N VAL A 4 28.62 6.77 3.69
CA VAL A 4 28.00 8.00 4.21
C VAL A 4 26.57 7.72 4.68
N LEU A 5 25.79 6.98 3.90
CA LEU A 5 24.43 6.59 4.27
C LEU A 5 24.40 5.72 5.53
N LYS A 6 25.31 4.76 5.65
CA LYS A 6 25.40 3.90 6.84
C LYS A 6 25.70 4.73 8.09
N LYS A 7 26.68 5.64 8.00
CA LYS A 7 27.01 6.56 9.10
C LYS A 7 25.81 7.44 9.48
N GLN A 8 25.11 8.00 8.50
CA GLN A 8 23.91 8.82 8.74
C GLN A 8 22.81 8.04 9.47
N ILE A 9 22.58 6.77 9.12
CA ILE A 9 21.58 5.92 9.77
C ILE A 9 22.01 5.57 11.21
N GLU A 10 23.30 5.26 11.42
CA GLU A 10 23.84 4.94 12.75
C GLU A 10 23.83 6.15 13.71
N GLU A 11 23.97 7.37 13.17
CA GLU A 11 23.96 8.61 13.96
C GLU A 11 22.55 9.21 14.14
N MET A 12 21.54 8.72 13.41
CA MET A 12 20.18 9.26 13.47
C MET A 12 19.46 8.78 14.74
N PRO A 13 18.81 9.68 15.51
CA PRO A 13 18.01 9.29 16.65
C PRO A 13 16.86 8.36 16.24
N GLU A 14 16.57 7.36 17.07
CA GLU A 14 15.49 6.40 16.81
C GLU A 14 14.15 7.07 16.51
N GLY A 15 13.81 8.15 17.23
CA GLY A 15 12.60 8.92 16.98
C GLY A 15 12.56 9.57 15.58
N GLU A 16 13.71 10.01 15.06
CA GLU A 16 13.81 10.57 13.71
C GLU A 16 13.72 9.47 12.64
N ILE A 17 14.31 8.29 12.89
CA ILE A 17 14.15 7.10 12.05
C ILE A 17 12.67 6.69 11.99
N ARG A 18 12.02 6.58 13.14
CA ARG A 18 10.61 6.21 13.28
C ARG A 18 9.71 7.17 12.53
N GLU A 19 9.88 8.47 12.73
CA GLU A 19 9.09 9.49 12.07
C GLU A 19 9.33 9.51 10.55
N THR A 20 10.56 9.26 10.10
CA THR A 20 10.87 9.13 8.67
C THR A 20 10.18 7.92 8.04
N LEU A 21 10.22 6.76 8.71
CA LEU A 21 9.50 5.55 8.28
C LEU A 21 7.99 5.76 8.27
N ARG A 22 7.43 6.36 9.33
CA ARG A 22 6.01 6.70 9.45
C ARG A 22 5.55 7.55 8.27
N ARG A 23 6.30 8.60 7.93
CA ARG A 23 5.99 9.45 6.78
C ARG A 23 6.01 8.69 5.45
N GLU A 24 6.98 7.79 5.26
CA GLU A 24 7.00 6.98 4.04
C GLU A 24 5.83 6.00 3.94
N TYR A 25 5.48 5.35 5.05
CA TYR A 25 4.31 4.48 5.10
C TYR A 25 3.01 5.24 4.85
N LEU A 26 2.84 6.43 5.41
CA LEU A 26 1.67 7.27 5.11
C LEU A 26 1.62 7.66 3.62
N ARG A 27 2.75 8.02 3.00
CA ARG A 27 2.80 8.29 1.55
C ARG A 27 2.40 7.07 0.72
N ARG A 28 2.91 5.88 1.06
CA ARG A 28 2.52 4.62 0.40
C ARG A 28 1.03 4.33 0.57
N LEU A 29 0.51 4.51 1.79
CA LEU A 29 -0.91 4.30 2.09
C LEU A 29 -1.80 5.20 1.23
N VAL A 30 -1.45 6.48 1.09
CA VAL A 30 -2.17 7.42 0.22
C VAL A 30 -2.17 6.92 -1.22
N ARG A 31 -1.02 6.50 -1.76
CA ARG A 31 -0.93 5.98 -3.13
C ARG A 31 -1.84 4.76 -3.35
N TYR A 32 -1.77 3.76 -2.47
CA TYR A 32 -2.63 2.57 -2.62
C TYR A 32 -4.12 2.90 -2.47
N ARG A 33 -4.50 3.83 -1.58
CA ARG A 33 -5.89 4.28 -1.44
C ARG A 33 -6.38 5.02 -2.69
N MET A 34 -5.53 5.83 -3.31
CA MET A 34 -5.88 6.48 -4.58
C MET A 34 -6.12 5.46 -5.69
N THR A 35 -5.32 4.39 -5.76
CA THR A 35 -5.54 3.29 -6.72
C THR A 35 -6.85 2.55 -6.42
N ASP A 36 -7.13 2.23 -5.16
CA ASP A 36 -8.41 1.61 -4.74
C ASP A 36 -9.61 2.51 -5.12
N ASP A 37 -9.56 3.80 -4.81
CA ASP A 37 -10.61 4.77 -5.14
C ASP A 37 -10.79 4.93 -6.66
N PHE A 38 -9.70 4.88 -7.42
CA PHE A 38 -9.73 4.93 -8.88
C PHE A 38 -10.51 3.74 -9.45
N PHE A 39 -10.17 2.52 -9.03
CA PHE A 39 -10.85 1.33 -9.54
C PHE A 39 -12.28 1.19 -9.02
N LYS A 40 -12.56 1.62 -7.79
CA LYS A 40 -13.93 1.71 -7.27
C LYS A 40 -14.82 2.57 -8.16
N LYS A 41 -14.28 3.68 -8.67
CA LYS A 41 -14.99 4.55 -9.62
C LYS A 41 -15.08 3.91 -11.00
N LYS A 42 -14.01 3.30 -11.51
CA LYS A 42 -13.99 2.65 -12.84
C LYS A 42 -15.02 1.51 -12.95
N TYR A 43 -15.16 0.73 -11.89
CA TYR A 43 -16.00 -0.47 -11.86
C TYR A 43 -17.30 -0.32 -11.09
N GLU A 44 -17.52 0.84 -10.45
CA GLU A 44 -18.71 1.15 -9.64
C GLU A 44 -18.99 0.10 -8.54
N MET A 45 -17.92 -0.47 -7.96
CA MET A 45 -17.99 -1.47 -6.89
C MET A 45 -16.66 -1.51 -6.12
N ASP A 46 -16.60 -2.20 -4.99
CA ASP A 46 -15.33 -2.52 -4.32
C ASP A 46 -14.66 -3.76 -4.93
N PHE A 47 -13.40 -3.99 -4.57
CA PHE A 47 -12.60 -5.11 -5.07
C PHE A 47 -13.22 -6.47 -4.74
N GLU A 48 -13.78 -6.63 -3.54
CA GLU A 48 -14.43 -7.88 -3.13
C GLU A 48 -15.63 -8.23 -4.03
N ASN A 49 -16.47 -7.25 -4.35
CA ASN A 49 -17.57 -7.44 -5.28
C ASN A 49 -17.08 -7.65 -6.72
N PHE A 50 -15.99 -6.98 -7.12
CA PHE A 50 -15.37 -7.19 -8.42
C PHE A 50 -14.92 -8.64 -8.60
N GLU A 51 -14.22 -9.21 -7.61
CA GLU A 51 -13.81 -10.62 -7.61
C GLU A 51 -15.02 -11.57 -7.58
N LYS A 52 -15.95 -11.35 -6.64
CA LYS A 52 -17.14 -12.19 -6.48
C LYS A 52 -18.02 -12.24 -7.74
N LYS A 53 -18.07 -11.14 -8.49
CA LYS A 53 -18.84 -11.06 -9.75
C LYS A 53 -18.08 -11.63 -10.95
N GLU A 54 -16.87 -12.15 -10.79
CA GLU A 54 -16.01 -12.67 -11.86
C GLU A 54 -15.86 -11.67 -13.03
N ILE A 55 -15.63 -10.37 -12.74
CA ILE A 55 -15.66 -9.32 -13.77
C ILE A 55 -14.65 -9.58 -14.90
N VAL A 56 -13.43 -10.04 -14.58
CA VAL A 56 -12.41 -10.43 -15.57
C VAL A 56 -12.97 -11.42 -16.59
N LYS A 57 -13.62 -12.49 -16.10
CA LYS A 57 -14.24 -13.53 -16.94
C LYS A 57 -15.42 -12.99 -17.74
N LYS A 58 -16.29 -12.17 -17.13
CA LYS A 58 -17.41 -11.51 -17.83
C LYS A 58 -16.96 -10.55 -18.92
N LYS A 59 -15.72 -10.06 -18.83
CA LYS A 59 -15.06 -9.22 -19.84
C LYS A 59 -14.12 -10.03 -20.75
N ASN A 60 -14.32 -11.36 -20.80
CA ASN A 60 -13.58 -12.29 -21.67
C ASN A 60 -12.06 -12.22 -21.49
N PHE A 61 -11.58 -12.02 -20.26
CA PHE A 61 -10.14 -12.00 -19.97
C PHE A 61 -9.40 -10.94 -20.83
N SER A 62 -10.04 -9.79 -21.06
CA SER A 62 -9.37 -8.69 -21.73
C SER A 62 -8.15 -8.28 -20.91
N PHE A 63 -7.01 -8.10 -21.58
CA PHE A 63 -5.76 -7.69 -20.95
C PHE A 63 -5.90 -6.46 -20.03
N GLU A 64 -6.73 -5.49 -20.42
CA GLU A 64 -7.01 -4.30 -19.61
C GLU A 64 -7.61 -4.66 -18.24
N VAL A 65 -8.70 -5.43 -18.23
CA VAL A 65 -9.41 -5.79 -16.99
C VAL A 65 -8.58 -6.75 -16.12
N GLU A 66 -7.76 -7.61 -16.72
CA GLU A 66 -6.78 -8.41 -15.98
C GLU A 66 -5.71 -7.55 -15.31
N SER A 67 -5.15 -6.60 -16.05
CA SER A 67 -4.14 -5.67 -15.52
C SER A 67 -4.71 -4.84 -14.37
N ASP A 68 -5.91 -4.30 -14.54
CA ASP A 68 -6.62 -3.56 -13.50
C ASP A 68 -6.85 -4.43 -12.24
N SER A 69 -7.29 -5.68 -12.43
CA SER A 69 -7.52 -6.60 -11.31
C SER A 69 -6.25 -6.83 -10.51
N GLN A 70 -5.12 -7.06 -11.19
CA GLN A 70 -3.83 -7.29 -10.52
C GLN A 70 -3.34 -6.03 -9.80
N GLU A 71 -3.44 -4.87 -10.43
CA GLU A 71 -3.04 -3.59 -9.80
C GLU A 71 -3.90 -3.26 -8.59
N TRP A 72 -5.21 -3.50 -8.67
CA TRP A 72 -6.13 -3.28 -7.57
C TRP A 72 -5.85 -4.25 -6.41
N GLU A 73 -5.65 -5.53 -6.68
CA GLU A 73 -5.30 -6.54 -5.68
C GLU A 73 -4.03 -6.16 -4.92
N LEU A 74 -2.97 -5.82 -5.65
CA LEU A 74 -1.69 -5.38 -5.07
C LEU A 74 -1.88 -4.13 -4.20
N SER A 75 -2.77 -3.23 -4.58
CA SER A 75 -3.08 -2.03 -3.79
C SER A 75 -3.83 -2.38 -2.50
N ILE A 76 -4.81 -3.27 -2.55
CA ILE A 76 -5.54 -3.75 -1.36
C ILE A 76 -4.59 -4.47 -0.39
N GLN A 77 -3.71 -5.33 -0.90
CA GLN A 77 -2.68 -5.99 -0.09
C GLN A 77 -1.71 -4.97 0.51
N GLY A 78 -1.23 -4.02 -0.29
CA GLY A 78 -0.35 -2.94 0.14
C GLY A 78 -0.95 -2.07 1.25
N ILE A 79 -2.26 -1.77 1.20
CA ILE A 79 -2.97 -1.07 2.29
C ILE A 79 -2.89 -1.87 3.58
N LYS A 80 -3.21 -3.17 3.55
CA LYS A 80 -3.21 -4.03 4.74
C LYS A 80 -1.81 -4.11 5.38
N GLU A 81 -0.78 -4.29 4.57
CA GLU A 81 0.61 -4.37 5.05
C GLU A 81 1.10 -3.05 5.65
N VAL A 82 0.83 -1.93 4.98
CA VAL A 82 1.26 -0.60 5.45
C VAL A 82 0.57 -0.24 6.75
N LEU A 83 -0.73 -0.53 6.89
CA LEU A 83 -1.45 -0.32 8.15
C LEU A 83 -0.88 -1.16 9.29
N LYS A 84 -0.51 -2.43 9.02
CA LYS A 84 0.16 -3.28 10.01
C LYS A 84 1.49 -2.67 10.44
N LYS A 85 2.31 -2.19 9.50
CA LYS A 85 3.61 -1.55 9.79
C LYS A 85 3.46 -0.24 10.57
N LEU A 86 2.45 0.56 10.26
CA LEU A 86 2.14 1.77 11.02
C LEU A 86 1.72 1.47 12.45
N LYS A 87 0.97 0.38 12.67
CA LYS A 87 0.59 -0.08 14.01
C LYS A 87 1.81 -0.59 14.80
N GLU A 88 2.67 -1.38 14.17
CA GLU A 88 3.92 -1.85 14.78
C GLU A 88 4.78 -0.66 15.28
N LEU A 89 4.88 0.43 14.49
CA LEU A 89 5.60 1.65 14.88
C LEU A 89 4.91 2.48 15.98
N SER A 90 3.62 2.30 16.24
CA SER A 90 2.91 3.00 17.33
C SER A 90 2.87 2.21 18.64
N ASP A 91 2.88 0.88 18.56
CA ASP A 91 2.78 0.01 19.73
C ASP A 91 4.11 -0.03 20.53
N GLU A 92 5.24 0.33 19.91
CA GLU A 92 6.53 0.52 20.57
C GLU A 92 6.56 1.76 21.51
N ASP A 93 5.52 2.61 21.53
CA ASP A 93 5.43 3.75 22.46
C ASP A 93 4.94 3.38 23.88
N ILE A 94 4.53 2.13 24.12
CA ILE A 94 3.91 1.67 25.39
C ILE A 94 4.77 0.61 26.13
N SER A 95 5.91 0.21 25.58
CA SER A 95 6.87 -0.72 26.22
C SER A 95 8.05 0.01 26.85
#